data_AF-A0A968KMB0-F1
#
_entry.id   AF-A0A968KMB0-F1
#
_cell.length_a   1.000
_cell.length_b   1.000
_cell.length_c   1.000
_cell.angle_alpha   90.00
_cell.angle_beta   90.00
_cell.angle_gamma   90.00
#
_symmetry.space_group_name_H-M   'P 1'
#
loop_
_entity.id
_entity.type
_entity.pdbx_description
1 polymer ?
#
loop_
_entity_poly.entity_id
_entity_poly.type
_entity_poly.pdbx_seq_one_letter_code
_entity_poly.pdbx_strand_id
1 'polypeptide(L)'
;MSPKLKYFVIGLTFFTIMAFGLFAALVVKRFFISPAEQVTWGPQLVTIAEELKNSGLKVQAIEQYQKYLDTQEVSLTTRSHISNEILKLHVELGQCDEAAVWHLHSKTAQPTALWVKESETLLQQCQKQKKP
;
A
#
# COMPACT_ATOMS: atom_id res chain seq x y z
N MET A 1 64.86 -12.83 2.18
CA MET A 1 63.74 -11.92 1.82
C MET A 1 64.13 -10.50 2.17
N SER A 2 64.09 -9.58 1.20
CA SER A 2 64.42 -8.17 1.42
C SER A 2 63.45 -7.54 2.44
N PRO A 3 63.94 -6.80 3.46
CA PRO A 3 63.09 -6.12 4.43
C PRO A 3 62.01 -5.26 3.78
N LYS A 4 62.33 -4.62 2.65
CA LYS A 4 61.41 -3.80 1.84
C LYS A 4 60.20 -4.60 1.34
N LEU A 5 60.41 -5.85 0.95
CA LEU A 5 59.33 -6.74 0.48
C LEU A 5 58.41 -7.15 1.63
N LYS A 6 58.96 -7.37 2.84
CA LYS A 6 58.17 -7.70 4.02
C LYS A 6 57.24 -6.54 4.42
N TYR A 7 57.75 -5.31 4.43
CA TYR A 7 56.92 -4.12 4.71
C TYR A 7 55.84 -3.89 3.64
N PHE A 8 56.17 -4.12 2.37
CA PHE A 8 55.20 -4.01 1.28
C PHE A 8 54.06 -5.02 1.43
N VAL A 9 54.39 -6.28 1.72
CA VAL A 9 53.39 -7.35 1.92
C VAL A 9 52.51 -7.03 3.14
N ILE A 10 53.09 -6.58 4.26
CA ILE A 10 52.34 -6.19 5.46
C ILE A 10 51.38 -5.04 5.17
N GLY A 11 51.83 -4.01 4.44
CA GLY A 11 50.99 -2.88 4.04
C GLY A 11 49.83 -3.31 3.15
N LEU A 12 50.09 -4.21 2.19
CA LEU A 12 49.05 -4.76 1.31
C LEU A 12 48.01 -5.57 2.11
N THR A 13 48.45 -6.37 3.08
CA THR A 13 47.54 -7.15 3.94
C THR A 13 46.66 -6.26 4.82
N PHE A 14 47.19 -5.16 5.35
CA PHE A 14 46.38 -4.23 6.12
C PHE A 14 45.31 -3.55 5.26
N PHE A 15 45.67 -3.16 4.05
CA PHE A 15 44.75 -2.54 3.10
C PHE A 15 43.61 -3.50 2.68
N THR A 16 43.92 -4.77 2.43
CA THR A 16 42.89 -5.75 2.05
C THR A 16 41.92 -6.05 3.20
N ILE A 17 42.40 -6.15 4.43
CA ILE A 17 41.53 -6.34 5.61
C ILE A 17 40.60 -5.14 5.80
N MET A 18 41.11 -3.91 5.65
CA MET A 18 40.30 -2.70 5.76
C MET A 18 39.20 -2.64 4.69
N ALA A 19 39.54 -2.94 3.43
CA ALA A 19 38.57 -2.96 2.34
C ALA A 19 37.50 -4.04 2.54
N PHE A 20 37.89 -5.23 2.99
CA PHE A 20 36.96 -6.33 3.26
C PHE A 20 36.04 -6.02 4.45
N GLY A 21 36.56 -5.38 5.51
CA GLY A 21 35.75 -4.94 6.65
C GLY A 21 34.67 -3.93 6.25
N LEU A 22 35.00 -2.95 5.40
CA LEU A 22 34.02 -1.99 4.87
C LEU A 22 32.98 -2.67 4.00
N PHE A 23 33.41 -3.58 3.12
CA PHE A 23 32.50 -4.36 2.27
C PHE A 23 31.55 -5.23 3.11
N ALA A 24 32.07 -5.96 4.10
CA ALA A 24 31.28 -6.78 5.00
C ALA A 24 30.28 -5.94 5.80
N ALA A 25 30.67 -4.75 6.28
CA ALA A 25 29.76 -3.84 6.96
C ALA A 25 28.61 -3.37 6.04
N LEU A 26 28.90 -3.06 4.78
CA LEU A 26 27.88 -2.68 3.78
C LEU A 26 26.94 -3.83 3.42
N VAL A 27 27.47 -5.06 3.30
CA VAL A 27 26.68 -6.27 3.08
C VAL A 27 25.79 -6.56 4.29
N VAL A 28 26.35 -6.49 5.50
CA VAL A 28 25.57 -6.66 6.73
C VAL A 28 24.47 -5.61 6.84
N LYS A 29 24.78 -4.35 6.51
CA LYS A 29 23.80 -3.27 6.46
C LYS A 29 22.66 -3.54 5.48
N ARG A 30 22.96 -4.15 4.32
CA ARG A 30 21.98 -4.43 3.28
C ARG A 30 21.11 -5.66 3.57
N PHE A 31 21.65 -6.67 4.25
CA PHE A 31 20.97 -7.95 4.50
C PHE A 31 20.41 -8.09 5.92
N PHE A 32 20.99 -7.42 6.93
CA PHE A 32 20.68 -7.60 8.35
C PHE A 32 20.16 -6.34 9.05
N ILE A 33 20.10 -5.20 8.36
CA ILE A 33 19.07 -4.22 8.72
C ILE A 33 17.76 -4.83 8.24
N SER A 34 17.17 -5.67 9.08
CA SER A 34 15.73 -5.88 9.05
C SER A 34 15.09 -4.50 8.96
N PRO A 35 14.17 -4.25 8.03
CA PRO A 35 13.40 -3.01 8.09
C PRO A 35 12.86 -2.97 9.52
N ALA A 36 13.22 -1.91 10.27
CA ALA A 36 12.70 -1.69 11.61
C ALA A 36 11.21 -2.02 11.55
N GLU A 37 10.76 -2.98 12.35
CA GLU A 37 9.43 -3.59 12.30
C GLU A 37 8.40 -2.50 12.05
N GLN A 38 8.07 -2.30 10.77
CA GLN A 38 7.17 -1.24 10.39
C GLN A 38 5.84 -1.81 10.79
N VAL A 39 5.30 -1.35 11.92
CA VAL A 39 3.94 -1.71 12.35
C VAL A 39 3.03 -1.30 11.20
N THR A 40 2.75 -2.23 10.29
CA THR A 40 1.92 -1.99 9.13
C THR A 40 0.51 -2.02 9.66
N TRP A 41 -0.01 -0.83 9.96
CA TRP A 41 -1.41 -0.60 10.36
C TRP A 41 -2.42 -1.07 9.30
N GLY A 42 -1.99 -1.69 8.20
CA GLY A 42 -2.80 -2.08 7.06
C GLY A 42 -4.08 -2.83 7.45
N PRO A 43 -4.01 -4.01 8.07
CA PRO A 43 -5.20 -4.75 8.50
C PRO A 43 -6.09 -3.94 9.47
N GLN A 44 -5.48 -3.20 10.39
CA GLN A 44 -6.18 -2.40 11.39
C GLN A 44 -6.95 -1.23 10.75
N LEU A 45 -6.42 -0.62 9.68
CA LEU A 45 -7.10 0.45 8.95
C LEU A 45 -8.42 -0.03 8.35
N VAL A 46 -8.43 -1.25 7.80
CA VAL A 46 -9.67 -1.85 7.27
C VAL A 46 -10.64 -2.15 8.41
N THR A 47 -10.18 -2.73 9.52
CA THR A 47 -11.03 -2.98 10.70
C THR A 47 -11.68 -1.70 11.23
N ILE A 48 -10.89 -0.63 11.40
CA ILE A 48 -11.41 0.67 11.85
C ILE A 48 -12.39 1.25 10.82
N ALA A 49 -12.11 1.13 9.52
CA ALA A 49 -13.02 1.58 8.47
C ALA A 49 -14.39 0.86 8.54
N GLU A 50 -14.39 -0.46 8.76
CA GLU A 50 -15.62 -1.25 8.94
C GLU A 50 -16.41 -0.81 10.18
N GLU A 51 -15.73 -0.58 11.32
CA GLU A 51 -16.39 -0.11 12.55
C GLU A 51 -17.00 1.29 12.37
N LEU A 52 -16.27 2.20 11.71
CA LEU A 52 -16.75 3.55 11.39
C LEU A 52 -17.95 3.49 10.44
N LYS A 53 -17.89 2.65 9.40
CA LYS A 53 -19.01 2.41 8.47
C LYS A 53 -20.25 1.94 9.23
N ASN A 54 -20.10 0.93 10.08
CA ASN A 54 -21.19 0.35 10.86
C ASN A 54 -21.77 1.36 11.89
N SER A 55 -20.95 2.32 12.34
CA SER A 55 -21.37 3.40 13.23
C SER A 55 -21.99 4.60 12.49
N GLY A 56 -22.10 4.56 11.16
CA GLY A 56 -22.63 5.64 10.34
C GLY A 56 -21.64 6.79 10.08
N LEU A 57 -20.38 6.65 10.52
CA LEU A 57 -19.30 7.61 10.29
C LEU A 57 -18.67 7.39 8.91
N LYS A 58 -19.48 7.58 7.86
CA LYS A 58 -19.16 7.18 6.48
C LYS A 58 -17.95 7.91 5.91
N VAL A 59 -17.81 9.21 6.18
CA VAL A 59 -16.67 10.02 5.70
C VAL A 59 -15.37 9.51 6.30
N GLN A 60 -15.35 9.26 7.61
CA GLN A 60 -14.17 8.74 8.31
C GLN A 60 -13.83 7.32 7.84
N ALA A 61 -14.83 6.49 7.56
CA ALA A 61 -14.61 5.17 6.97
C ALA A 61 -13.93 5.25 5.60
N ILE A 62 -14.37 6.16 4.73
CA ILE A 62 -13.74 6.42 3.42
C ILE A 62 -12.26 6.80 3.61
N GLU A 63 -11.96 7.73 4.52
CA GLU A 63 -10.58 8.16 4.80
C GLU A 63 -9.68 7.00 5.21
N GLN A 64 -10.17 6.07 6.05
CA GLN A 64 -9.39 4.91 6.47
C GLN A 64 -9.16 3.90 5.33
N TYR A 65 -10.18 3.63 4.51
CA TYR A 65 -10.01 2.77 3.34
C TYR A 65 -9.03 3.36 2.31
N GLN A 66 -9.09 4.67 2.06
CA GLN A 66 -8.14 5.37 1.17
C GLN A 66 -6.72 5.25 1.72
N LYS A 67 -6.54 5.55 3.01
CA LYS A 67 -5.24 5.39 3.68
C LYS A 67 -4.71 3.97 3.59
N TYR A 68 -5.58 2.96 3.70
CA TYR A 68 -5.19 1.57 3.48
C TYR A 68 -4.66 1.34 2.07
N LEU A 69 -5.36 1.83 1.03
CA LEU A 69 -4.96 1.69 -0.37
C LEU A 69 -3.70 2.47 -0.76
N ASP A 70 -3.42 3.56 -0.07
CA ASP A 70 -2.27 4.44 -0.33
C ASP A 70 -0.99 3.96 0.38
N THR A 71 -1.14 3.36 1.57
CA THR A 71 0.00 2.96 2.40
C THR A 71 0.41 1.50 2.25
N GLN A 72 -0.45 0.66 1.66
CA GLN A 72 -0.20 -0.77 1.53
C GLN A 72 -0.12 -1.19 0.06
N GLU A 73 0.87 -2.01 -0.26
CA GLU A 73 0.83 -2.81 -1.48
C GLU A 73 -0.21 -3.91 -1.31
N VAL A 74 -1.30 -3.82 -2.07
CA VAL A 74 -2.44 -4.74 -1.98
C VAL A 74 -2.66 -5.44 -3.31
N SER A 75 -3.23 -6.65 -3.26
CA SER A 75 -3.62 -7.38 -4.46
C SER A 75 -4.67 -6.61 -5.28
N LEU A 76 -4.75 -6.85 -6.59
CA LEU A 76 -5.77 -6.24 -7.45
C LEU A 76 -7.19 -6.58 -6.98
N THR A 77 -7.42 -7.81 -6.52
CA THR A 77 -8.70 -8.23 -5.93
C THR A 77 -9.06 -7.38 -4.71
N THR A 78 -8.12 -7.21 -3.78
CA THR A 78 -8.31 -6.38 -2.58
C THR A 78 -8.54 -4.93 -2.94
N ARG A 79 -7.73 -4.36 -3.85
CA ARG A 79 -7.90 -2.98 -4.34
C ARG A 79 -9.27 -2.79 -4.96
N SER A 80 -9.73 -3.75 -5.75
CA SER A 80 -11.06 -3.71 -6.36
C SER A 80 -12.17 -3.73 -5.31
N HIS A 81 -12.08 -4.63 -4.33
CA HIS A 81 -13.06 -4.75 -3.27
C HIS A 81 -13.14 -3.50 -2.39
N ILE A 82 -12.00 -3.00 -1.90
CA ILE A 82 -11.98 -1.80 -1.04
C ILE A 82 -12.45 -0.55 -1.81
N SER A 83 -12.06 -0.40 -3.08
CA SER A 83 -12.57 0.69 -3.94
C SER A 83 -14.10 0.61 -4.10
N ASN A 84 -14.65 -0.61 -4.17
CA ASN A 84 -16.09 -0.83 -4.24
C ASN A 84 -16.81 -0.46 -2.92
N GLU A 85 -16.19 -0.71 -1.77
CA GLU A 85 -16.73 -0.26 -0.48
C GLU A 85 -16.73 1.26 -0.36
N ILE A 86 -15.65 1.94 -0.79
CA ILE A 86 -15.60 3.40 -0.85
C ILE A 86 -16.69 3.96 -1.77
N LEU A 87 -16.89 3.33 -2.94
CA LEU A 87 -17.98 3.70 -3.85
C LEU A 87 -19.35 3.64 -3.17
N LYS A 88 -19.65 2.56 -2.45
CA LYS A 88 -20.96 2.41 -1.79
C LYS A 88 -21.19 3.52 -0.78
N LEU A 89 -20.16 3.85 0.01
CA LEU A 89 -20.24 4.95 0.97
C LEU A 89 -20.50 6.30 0.29
N HIS A 90 -19.84 6.60 -0.83
CA HIS A 90 -20.13 7.81 -1.60
C HIS A 90 -21.55 7.82 -2.18
N VAL A 91 -22.05 6.69 -2.70
CA VAL A 91 -23.45 6.57 -3.15
C VAL A 91 -24.42 6.86 -2.01
N GLU A 92 -24.19 6.30 -0.83
CA GLU A 92 -25.02 6.54 0.34
C GLU A 92 -24.97 7.98 0.86
N LEU A 93 -23.90 8.72 0.55
CA LEU A 93 -23.76 10.16 0.83
C LEU A 93 -24.36 11.03 -0.29
N GLY A 94 -24.89 10.44 -1.36
CA GLY A 94 -25.38 11.18 -2.54
C GLY A 94 -24.27 11.75 -3.43
N GLN A 95 -23.02 11.36 -3.18
CA GLN A 95 -21.81 11.83 -3.87
C GLN A 95 -21.55 10.97 -5.11
N CYS A 96 -22.44 11.07 -6.11
CA CYS A 96 -22.41 10.17 -7.27
C CYS A 96 -21.19 10.37 -8.18
N ASP A 97 -20.57 11.55 -8.19
CA ASP A 97 -19.42 11.84 -9.04
C ASP A 97 -18.16 11.16 -8.45
N GLU A 98 -17.98 11.27 -7.14
CA GLU A 98 -16.94 10.58 -6.39
C GLU A 98 -17.14 9.06 -6.44
N ALA A 99 -18.39 8.59 -6.31
CA ALA A 99 -18.73 7.19 -6.50
C ALA A 99 -18.31 6.68 -7.89
N ALA A 100 -18.50 7.47 -8.95
CA ALA A 100 -18.08 7.08 -10.30
C ALA A 100 -16.57 6.92 -10.42
N VAL A 101 -15.79 7.79 -9.77
CA VAL A 101 -14.32 7.66 -9.72
C VAL A 101 -13.93 6.35 -9.06
N TRP A 102 -14.48 6.05 -7.89
CA TRP A 102 -14.18 4.81 -7.16
C TRP A 102 -14.68 3.55 -7.86
N HIS A 103 -15.74 3.65 -8.67
CA HIS A 103 -16.18 2.56 -9.56
C HIS A 103 -15.08 2.22 -10.56
N LEU A 104 -14.48 3.23 -11.19
CA LEU A 104 -13.41 3.04 -12.17
C LEU A 104 -12.17 2.41 -11.53
N HIS A 105 -11.79 2.84 -10.32
CA HIS A 105 -10.72 2.16 -9.56
C HIS A 105 -11.03 0.68 -9.34
N SER A 106 -12.26 0.36 -8.95
CA SER A 106 -12.70 -1.01 -8.72
C SER A 106 -12.70 -1.86 -10.00
N LYS A 107 -13.26 -1.30 -11.09
CA LYS A 107 -13.39 -1.94 -12.40
C LYS A 107 -12.05 -2.14 -13.11
N THR A 108 -11.15 -1.16 -13.05
CA THR A 108 -9.81 -1.30 -13.65
C THR A 108 -8.98 -2.34 -12.91
N ALA A 109 -9.14 -2.45 -11.59
CA ALA A 109 -8.44 -3.47 -10.81
C ALA A 109 -8.99 -4.89 -11.06
N GLN A 110 -10.31 -5.06 -11.17
CA GLN A 110 -10.92 -6.37 -11.42
C GLN A 110 -12.25 -6.28 -12.21
N PRO A 111 -12.22 -6.20 -13.55
CA PRO A 111 -13.39 -5.87 -14.36
C PRO A 111 -14.48 -6.95 -14.38
N THR A 112 -14.12 -8.19 -14.09
CA THR A 112 -15.04 -9.35 -14.13
C THR A 112 -15.65 -9.69 -12.76
N ALA A 113 -15.28 -8.97 -11.70
CA ALA A 113 -15.79 -9.23 -10.36
C ALA A 113 -17.31 -8.96 -10.28
N LEU A 114 -18.00 -9.76 -9.47
CA LEU A 114 -19.46 -9.66 -9.30
C LEU A 114 -19.86 -8.30 -8.71
N TRP A 115 -19.15 -7.83 -7.67
CA TRP A 115 -19.43 -6.54 -7.03
C TRP A 115 -19.25 -5.35 -7.97
N VAL A 116 -18.37 -5.43 -8.97
CA VAL A 116 -18.22 -4.38 -9.99
C VAL A 116 -19.51 -4.27 -10.80
N LYS A 117 -20.09 -5.40 -11.24
CA LYS A 117 -21.36 -5.40 -11.98
C LYS A 117 -22.51 -4.87 -11.13
N GLU A 118 -22.56 -5.25 -9.86
CA GLU A 118 -23.59 -4.78 -8.92
C GLU A 118 -23.48 -3.26 -8.68
N SER A 119 -22.26 -2.77 -8.47
CA SER A 119 -22.00 -1.34 -8.22
C SER A 119 -22.29 -0.45 -9.43
N GLU A 120 -22.21 -0.97 -10.66
CA GLU A 120 -22.59 -0.23 -11.86
C GLU A 120 -24.08 0.14 -11.84
N THR A 121 -24.94 -0.78 -11.35
CA THR A 121 -26.36 -0.51 -11.19
C THR A 121 -26.62 0.52 -10.09
N LEU A 122 -25.92 0.42 -8.96
CA LEU A 122 -26.02 1.39 -7.85
C LEU A 122 -25.63 2.80 -8.30
N LEU A 123 -24.55 2.92 -9.07
CA LEU A 123 -24.07 4.20 -9.60
C LEU A 123 -25.09 4.82 -10.56
N GLN A 124 -25.67 4.03 -11.47
CA GLN A 124 -26.72 4.50 -12.37
C GLN A 124 -27.95 5.01 -11.62
N GLN A 125 -28.34 4.33 -10.53
CA GLN A 125 -29.46 4.77 -9.68
C GLN A 125 -29.14 6.10 -8.99
N CYS A 126 -27.94 6.24 -8.42
CA CYS A 126 -27.47 7.48 -7.80
C CYS A 126 -27.56 8.66 -8.79
N GLN A 127 -27.04 8.47 -10.00
CA GLN A 127 -27.03 9.51 -11.03
C GLN A 127 -28.44 9.90 -11.49
N LYS A 128 -29.38 8.96 -11.53
CA LYS A 128 -30.79 9.25 -11.85
C LYS A 128 -31.46 10.09 -10.79
N GLN A 129 -31.16 9.85 -9.51
CA GLN A 129 -31.72 10.63 -8.39
C GLN A 129 -31.17 12.07 -8.34
N LYS A 130 -29.99 12.32 -8.91
CA LYS A 130 -29.38 13.65 -9.03
C LYS A 130 -30.03 14.52 -10.12
N LYS A 131 -30.78 13.93 -11.05
CA LYS A 131 -31.40 14.67 -12.17
C LYS A 131 -32.72 15.30 -11.69
N PRO A 132 -32.86 16.65 -11.71
CA PRO A 132 -34.08 17.34 -11.28
C PRO A 132 -35.28 17.02 -12.17
#